data_AF-A0A497DVN1-F1
#
_entry.id   AF-A0A497DVN1-F1
#
_cell.length_a   1.000
_cell.length_b   1.000
_cell.length_c   1.000
_cell.angle_alpha   90.00
_cell.angle_beta   90.00
_cell.angle_gamma   90.00
#
_symmetry.space_group_name_H-M   'P 1'
#
loop_
_entity.id
_entity.type
_entity.pdbx_description
1 polymer ?
#
loop_
_entity_poly.entity_id
_entity_poly.type
_entity_poly.pdbx_seq_one_letter_code
_entity_poly.pdbx_strand_id
1 'polypeptide(L)'
;MSRKIFFLIIFILFCFSYPNYFYATPPLQEGVGLRVKAWVKPIRLSRQQQGQVVLKFKIPENLRVKPLPNFIIEFEPSDGALFSKNFFTASDLSMEILEDDGQEYLNLSQPVEITFTVPLKAKRGRHVIRGKVKYFAYSISENWCLKTTAKFETYFYTRASVYRKKSGK
;
A
#
# COMPACT_ATOMS: atom_id res chain seq x y z
N MET A 1 -53.49 -13.38 -17.36
CA MET A 1 -52.43 -12.88 -16.44
C MET A 1 -52.28 -11.38 -16.68
N SER A 2 -52.56 -10.54 -15.68
CA SER A 2 -52.57 -9.08 -15.84
C SER A 2 -51.20 -8.57 -16.28
N ARG A 3 -51.13 -7.64 -17.26
CA ARG A 3 -49.88 -7.02 -17.76
C ARG A 3 -48.95 -6.57 -16.62
N LYS A 4 -49.51 -6.17 -15.48
CA LYS A 4 -48.77 -5.75 -14.27
C LYS A 4 -47.95 -6.89 -13.63
N ILE A 5 -48.45 -8.12 -13.66
CA ILE A 5 -47.80 -9.29 -13.05
C ILE A 5 -46.62 -9.76 -13.92
N PHE A 6 -46.75 -9.66 -15.24
CA PHE A 6 -45.68 -10.01 -16.18
C PHE A 6 -44.47 -9.06 -16.05
N PHE A 7 -44.71 -7.76 -15.89
CA PHE A 7 -43.62 -6.79 -15.64
C PHE A 7 -42.96 -6.99 -14.27
N LEU A 8 -43.71 -7.38 -13.24
CA LEU A 8 -43.15 -7.66 -11.91
C LEU A 8 -42.18 -8.86 -11.94
N ILE A 9 -42.53 -9.91 -12.68
CA ILE A 9 -41.70 -11.13 -12.82
C ILE A 9 -40.42 -10.83 -13.61
N ILE A 10 -40.50 -10.03 -14.67
CA ILE A 10 -39.32 -9.61 -15.45
C ILE A 10 -38.37 -8.77 -14.59
N PHE A 11 -38.91 -7.86 -13.75
CA PHE A 11 -38.10 -7.05 -12.85
C PHE A 11 -37.34 -7.91 -11.82
N ILE A 12 -38.00 -8.93 -11.25
CA ILE A 12 -37.38 -9.86 -10.31
C ILE A 12 -36.30 -10.70 -11.00
N LEU A 13 -36.54 -11.22 -12.22
CA LEU A 13 -35.55 -11.97 -12.98
C LEU A 13 -34.33 -11.12 -13.40
N PHE A 14 -34.52 -9.81 -13.61
CA PHE A 14 -33.41 -8.88 -13.88
C PHE A 14 -32.55 -8.66 -12.63
N CYS A 15 -33.14 -8.66 -11.43
CA CYS A 15 -32.37 -8.59 -10.18
C CYS A 15 -31.54 -9.85 -9.90
N PHE A 16 -32.00 -11.04 -10.34
CA PHE A 16 -31.29 -12.31 -10.11
C PHE A 16 -30.24 -12.66 -11.18
N SER A 17 -30.24 -12.00 -12.34
CA SER A 17 -29.29 -12.29 -13.43
C SER A 17 -27.98 -11.49 -13.34
N TYR A 18 -27.87 -10.54 -12.41
CA TYR A 18 -26.66 -9.73 -12.20
C TYR A 18 -26.12 -9.75 -10.75
N PRO A 19 -25.88 -10.92 -10.11
CA PRO A 19 -25.31 -10.96 -8.76
C PRO A 19 -23.84 -10.50 -8.71
N ASN A 20 -23.19 -10.28 -9.86
CA ASN A 20 -21.74 -10.06 -9.97
C ASN A 20 -21.29 -8.60 -10.11
N TYR A 21 -22.19 -7.61 -10.07
CA TYR A 21 -21.76 -6.20 -10.04
C TYR A 21 -21.52 -5.65 -8.62
N PHE A 22 -21.75 -6.45 -7.58
CA PHE A 22 -21.59 -6.04 -6.17
C PHE A 22 -20.28 -6.51 -5.50
N TYR A 23 -19.39 -7.19 -6.22
CA TYR A 23 -18.02 -7.48 -5.76
C TYR A 23 -16.98 -6.56 -6.40
N ALA A 24 -17.29 -5.28 -6.60
CA ALA A 24 -16.25 -4.28 -6.67
C ALA A 24 -15.79 -4.02 -5.23
N THR A 25 -14.66 -4.60 -4.83
CA THR A 25 -13.91 -4.13 -3.65
C THR A 25 -13.84 -2.60 -3.73
N PRO A 26 -14.37 -1.86 -2.74
CA PRO A 26 -14.33 -0.40 -2.81
C PRO A 26 -12.87 0.04 -2.94
N PRO A 27 -12.57 1.07 -3.75
CA PRO A 27 -11.25 1.66 -3.74
C PRO A 27 -10.93 2.05 -2.29
N LEU A 28 -9.75 1.63 -1.82
CA LEU A 28 -9.24 2.01 -0.50
C LEU A 28 -9.17 3.54 -0.45
N GLN A 29 -10.19 4.13 0.16
CA GLN A 29 -10.28 5.53 0.61
C GLN A 29 -10.23 6.60 -0.50
N GLU A 30 -11.39 7.00 -1.01
CA GLU A 30 -11.59 8.39 -1.47
C GLU A 30 -11.65 9.30 -0.24
N GLY A 31 -10.48 9.54 0.36
CA GLY A 31 -10.32 10.43 1.51
C GLY A 31 -9.37 11.58 1.17
N VAL A 32 -9.64 12.75 1.73
CA VAL A 32 -8.68 13.85 1.81
C VAL A 32 -7.42 13.33 2.53
N GLY A 33 -6.27 13.30 1.84
CA GLY A 33 -5.02 12.87 2.47
C GLY A 33 -4.02 12.16 1.56
N LEU A 34 -3.06 11.49 2.19
CA LEU A 34 -1.95 10.78 1.58
C LEU A 34 -2.45 9.52 0.84
N ARG A 35 -2.17 9.44 -0.45
CA ARG A 35 -2.36 8.23 -1.26
C ARG A 35 -1.04 7.50 -1.40
N VAL A 36 -1.07 6.19 -1.24
CA VAL A 36 0.12 5.33 -1.33
C VAL A 36 -0.03 4.40 -2.53
N LYS A 37 0.92 4.47 -3.47
CA LYS A 37 1.10 3.46 -4.52
C LYS A 37 2.21 2.52 -4.10
N ALA A 38 1.96 1.22 -4.15
CA ALA A 38 2.92 0.19 -3.75
C ALA A 38 3.16 -0.82 -4.88
N TRP A 39 4.40 -1.23 -5.08
CA TRP A 39 4.78 -2.33 -5.98
C TRP A 39 6.01 -3.07 -5.45
N VAL A 40 6.33 -4.22 -6.03
CA VAL A 40 7.50 -5.02 -5.64
C VAL A 40 8.50 -5.13 -6.78
N LYS A 41 9.80 -5.01 -6.44
CA LYS A 41 10.92 -5.17 -7.37
C LYS A 41 11.94 -6.17 -6.82
N PRO A 42 12.32 -7.21 -7.60
CA PRO A 42 11.62 -7.72 -8.78
C PRO A 42 10.27 -8.36 -8.41
N ILE A 43 9.31 -8.33 -9.35
CA ILE A 43 7.96 -8.90 -9.14
C ILE A 43 7.95 -10.44 -8.99
N ARG A 44 8.99 -11.12 -9.47
CA ARG A 44 9.17 -12.58 -9.34
C ARG A 44 10.47 -12.87 -8.59
N LEU A 45 10.34 -13.52 -7.43
CA LEU A 45 11.44 -13.85 -6.53
C LEU A 45 11.55 -15.37 -6.33
N SER A 46 12.75 -15.84 -6.03
CA SER A 46 12.98 -17.20 -5.51
C SER A 46 13.06 -17.17 -3.98
N ARG A 47 12.93 -18.34 -3.34
CA ARG A 47 13.17 -18.44 -1.89
C ARG A 47 14.58 -18.00 -1.56
N GLN A 48 14.75 -17.31 -0.42
CA GLN A 48 16.02 -16.70 0.02
C GLN A 48 16.52 -15.55 -0.87
N GLN A 49 15.74 -15.12 -1.87
CA GLN A 49 16.05 -13.93 -2.65
C GLN A 49 15.54 -12.69 -1.93
N GLN A 50 16.31 -11.60 -2.01
CA GLN A 50 15.88 -10.28 -1.56
C GLN A 50 15.06 -9.59 -2.63
N GLY A 51 14.01 -8.91 -2.18
CA GLY A 51 13.20 -7.99 -2.98
C GLY A 51 12.98 -6.69 -2.23
N GLN A 52 12.37 -5.73 -2.90
CA GLN A 52 12.04 -4.43 -2.35
C GLN A 52 10.55 -4.15 -2.54
N VAL A 53 9.89 -3.70 -1.48
CA VAL A 53 8.62 -2.99 -1.59
C VAL A 53 8.93 -1.53 -1.88
N VAL A 54 8.41 -1.02 -2.99
CA VAL A 54 8.57 0.38 -3.37
C VAL A 54 7.26 1.11 -3.11
N LEU A 55 7.32 2.18 -2.32
CA LEU A 55 6.19 2.99 -1.92
C LEU A 55 6.35 4.40 -2.50
N LYS A 56 5.39 4.82 -3.33
CA LYS A 56 5.30 6.17 -3.86
C LYS A 56 4.10 6.89 -3.25
N PHE A 57 4.36 8.06 -2.71
CA PHE A 57 3.37 8.88 -2.04
C PHE A 57 2.82 9.94 -2.98
N LYS A 58 1.53 10.24 -2.85
CA LYS A 58 0.89 11.41 -3.46
C LYS A 58 0.05 12.10 -2.40
N ILE A 59 0.32 13.36 -2.15
CA ILE A 59 -0.42 14.19 -1.21
C ILE A 59 -1.08 15.35 -1.97
N PRO A 60 -2.28 15.83 -1.57
CA PRO A 60 -2.86 17.07 -2.10
C PRO A 60 -1.91 18.25 -1.92
N GLU A 61 -1.91 19.18 -2.88
CA GLU A 61 -0.97 20.31 -2.92
C GLU A 61 -1.11 21.26 -1.71
N ASN A 62 -2.31 21.34 -1.14
CA ASN A 62 -2.61 22.15 0.04
C ASN A 62 -2.23 21.47 1.36
N LEU A 63 -1.66 20.25 1.34
CA LEU A 63 -1.29 19.50 2.54
C LEU A 63 0.19 19.15 2.57
N ARG A 64 0.77 19.18 3.77
CA ARG A 64 2.15 18.73 4.02
C ARG A 64 2.18 17.75 5.17
N VAL A 65 3.11 16.79 5.11
CA VAL A 65 3.31 15.78 6.17
C VAL A 65 4.43 16.22 7.08
N LYS A 66 4.19 16.26 8.38
CA LYS A 66 5.24 16.57 9.35
C LYS A 66 6.18 15.37 9.56
N PRO A 67 7.49 15.60 9.72
CA PRO A 67 8.42 14.53 10.13
C PRO A 67 8.11 14.03 11.54
N LEU A 68 7.74 14.93 12.44
CA LEU A 68 7.38 14.68 13.83
C LEU A 68 5.97 15.19 14.14
N PRO A 69 5.18 14.54 15.02
CA PRO A 69 5.59 13.45 15.90
C PRO A 69 5.55 12.05 15.26
N ASN A 70 4.90 11.87 14.10
CA ASN A 70 4.72 10.53 13.53
C ASN A 70 4.66 10.53 11.99
N PHE A 71 5.65 9.87 11.37
CA PHE A 71 5.54 9.22 10.08
C PHE A 71 6.05 7.79 10.22
N ILE A 72 5.15 6.81 10.14
CA ILE A 72 5.45 5.40 10.42
C ILE A 72 4.80 4.52 9.36
N ILE A 73 5.62 3.73 8.67
CA ILE A 73 5.19 2.68 7.75
C ILE A 73 5.18 1.37 8.52
N GLU A 74 4.03 0.72 8.63
CA GLU A 74 3.84 -0.54 9.37
C GLU A 74 3.35 -1.63 8.42
N PHE A 75 4.01 -2.78 8.41
CA PHE A 75 3.64 -3.94 7.62
C PHE A 75 2.81 -4.93 8.44
N GLU A 76 1.79 -5.50 7.80
CA GLU A 76 1.12 -6.67 8.35
C GLU A 76 2.01 -7.92 8.16
N PRO A 77 1.98 -8.90 9.08
CA PRO A 77 2.69 -10.16 8.90
C PRO A 77 2.33 -10.83 7.56
N SER A 78 3.34 -11.35 6.86
CA SER A 78 3.18 -12.05 5.58
C SER A 78 4.01 -13.34 5.56
N ASP A 79 3.38 -14.45 5.18
CA ASP A 79 4.07 -15.74 5.02
C ASP A 79 5.11 -15.73 3.87
N GLY A 80 4.99 -14.76 2.97
CA GLY A 80 5.83 -14.64 1.77
C GLY A 80 7.01 -13.68 1.92
N ALA A 81 6.93 -12.71 2.83
CA ALA A 81 7.91 -11.61 2.92
C ALA A 81 8.37 -11.40 4.37
N LEU A 82 9.68 -11.56 4.59
CA LEU A 82 10.33 -11.30 5.88
C LEU A 82 11.07 -9.96 5.84
N PHE A 83 10.60 -9.00 6.63
CA PHE A 83 11.25 -7.72 6.83
C PHE A 83 12.22 -7.77 8.02
N SER A 84 13.19 -6.87 8.08
CA SER A 84 14.10 -6.73 9.23
C SER A 84 13.38 -6.27 10.49
N LYS A 85 12.31 -5.49 10.33
CA LYS A 85 11.41 -5.01 11.37
C LYS A 85 10.02 -4.75 10.81
N ASN A 86 9.04 -4.65 11.69
CA ASN A 86 7.63 -4.52 11.31
C ASN A 86 7.20 -3.06 11.06
N PHE A 87 8.00 -2.08 11.47
CA PHE A 87 7.72 -0.66 11.23
C PHE A 87 8.98 0.14 10.90
N PHE A 88 8.81 1.19 10.10
CA PHE A 88 9.87 2.07 9.62
C PHE A 88 9.45 3.53 9.81
N THR A 89 10.30 4.33 10.43
CA THR A 89 10.14 5.78 10.60
C THR A 89 10.73 6.54 9.42
N ALA A 90 10.45 7.83 9.30
CA ALA A 90 11.09 8.68 8.29
C ALA A 90 12.63 8.64 8.37
N SER A 91 13.20 8.62 9.59
CA SER A 91 14.65 8.55 9.81
C SER A 91 15.23 7.20 9.37
N ASP A 92 14.53 6.10 9.63
CA ASP A 92 14.95 4.75 9.19
C ASP A 92 15.05 4.62 7.68
N LEU A 93 14.25 5.42 6.98
CA LEU A 93 14.12 5.44 5.54
C LEU A 93 14.94 6.56 4.90
N SER A 94 15.71 7.31 5.71
CA SER A 94 16.52 8.45 5.30
C SER A 94 15.73 9.45 4.44
N MET A 95 14.47 9.69 4.81
CA MET A 95 13.62 10.64 4.10
C MET A 95 14.10 12.06 4.35
N GLU A 96 14.22 12.83 3.27
CA GLU A 96 14.62 14.22 3.34
C GLU A 96 13.54 15.08 4.02
N ILE A 97 13.98 16.00 4.88
CA ILE A 97 13.14 17.00 5.53
C ILE A 97 13.41 18.32 4.83
N LEU A 98 12.33 18.98 4.40
CA LEU A 98 12.35 20.31 3.81
C LEU A 98 11.76 21.31 4.79
N GLU A 99 12.12 22.57 4.62
CA GLU A 99 11.62 23.69 5.41
C GLU A 99 11.02 24.73 4.48
N ASP A 100 9.90 25.31 4.90
CA ASP A 100 9.28 26.45 4.24
C ASP A 100 8.48 27.24 5.27
N ASP A 101 8.67 28.56 5.30
CA ASP A 101 8.11 29.49 6.30
C ASP A 101 8.31 29.02 7.77
N GLY A 102 9.51 28.51 8.09
CA GLY A 102 9.85 28.00 9.42
C GLY A 102 9.14 26.69 9.81
N GLN A 103 8.43 26.06 8.88
CA GLN A 103 7.70 24.81 9.10
C GLN A 103 8.37 23.65 8.36
N GLU A 104 8.91 22.69 9.13
CA GLU A 104 9.44 21.45 8.55
C GLU A 104 8.34 20.55 7.97
N TYR A 105 8.66 19.84 6.88
CA TYR A 105 7.82 18.80 6.27
C TYR A 105 8.65 17.74 5.56
N LEU A 106 8.10 16.54 5.36
CA LEU A 106 8.76 15.46 4.65
C LEU A 106 8.74 15.66 3.14
N ASN A 107 9.88 15.45 2.49
CA ASN A 107 9.93 15.31 1.04
C ASN A 107 9.36 13.94 0.63
N LEU A 108 8.19 13.97 -0.02
CA LEU A 108 7.49 12.77 -0.48
C LEU A 108 7.65 12.52 -2.00
N SER A 109 8.51 13.29 -2.67
CA SER A 109 8.71 13.20 -4.12
C SER A 109 9.38 11.89 -4.54
N GLN A 110 10.34 11.43 -3.74
CA GLN A 110 11.09 10.20 -4.01
C GLN A 110 10.34 8.97 -3.47
N PRO A 111 10.29 7.86 -4.23
CA PRO A 111 9.80 6.60 -3.71
C PRO A 111 10.71 6.09 -2.58
N VAL A 112 10.10 5.46 -1.59
CA VAL A 112 10.81 4.75 -0.53
C VAL A 112 10.93 3.27 -0.91
N GLU A 113 12.12 2.70 -0.78
CA GLU A 113 12.38 1.28 -1.03
C GLU A 113 12.66 0.54 0.29
N ILE A 114 11.86 -0.48 0.61
CA ILE A 114 11.99 -1.27 1.83
C ILE A 114 12.32 -2.71 1.46
N THR A 115 13.49 -3.18 1.91
CA THR A 115 13.98 -4.51 1.60
C THR A 115 13.27 -5.58 2.42
N PHE A 116 12.95 -6.69 1.78
CA PHE A 116 12.48 -7.93 2.41
C PHE A 116 13.19 -9.14 1.81
N THR A 117 13.14 -10.26 2.51
CA THR A 117 13.65 -11.56 2.03
C THR A 117 12.52 -12.56 1.93
N VAL A 118 12.49 -13.36 0.86
CA VAL A 118 11.52 -14.45 0.74
C VAL A 118 11.92 -15.61 1.66
N PRO A 119 11.06 -16.04 2.62
CA PRO A 119 11.38 -17.15 3.52
C PRO A 119 11.68 -18.45 2.77
N LEU A 120 12.52 -19.32 3.35
CA LEU A 120 12.80 -20.64 2.77
C LEU A 120 11.53 -21.49 2.66
N LYS A 121 10.62 -21.38 3.62
CA LYS A 121 9.35 -22.12 3.68
C LYS A 121 8.23 -21.50 2.85
N ALA A 122 8.49 -20.39 2.14
CA ALA A 122 7.45 -19.71 1.35
C ALA A 122 6.87 -20.65 0.27
N LYS A 123 5.55 -20.68 0.16
CA LYS A 123 4.85 -21.44 -0.89
C LYS A 123 5.12 -20.82 -2.27
N ARG A 124 5.05 -21.63 -3.33
CA ARG A 124 5.05 -21.10 -4.71
C ARG A 124 3.74 -20.35 -4.96
N GLY A 125 3.77 -19.28 -5.76
CA GLY A 125 2.56 -18.56 -6.18
C GLY A 125 2.57 -17.08 -5.79
N ARG A 126 1.38 -16.47 -5.80
CA ARG A 126 1.19 -15.05 -5.46
C ARG A 126 1.21 -14.86 -3.94
N HIS A 127 1.97 -13.88 -3.49
CA HIS A 127 2.04 -13.44 -2.09
C HIS A 127 1.63 -11.99 -2.01
N VAL A 128 0.76 -11.68 -1.05
CA VAL A 128 0.27 -10.31 -0.82
C VAL A 128 1.05 -9.71 0.34
N ILE A 129 1.44 -8.45 0.18
CA ILE A 129 2.05 -7.63 1.23
C ILE A 129 1.07 -6.48 1.49
N ARG A 130 0.67 -6.34 2.76
CA ARG A 130 -0.21 -5.29 3.23
C ARG A 130 0.52 -4.44 4.25
N GLY A 131 0.11 -3.19 4.32
CA GLY A 131 0.59 -2.29 5.34
C GLY A 131 -0.17 -1.00 5.37
N LYS A 132 0.28 -0.11 6.23
CA LYS A 132 -0.33 1.18 6.46
C LYS A 132 0.73 2.22 6.81
N VAL A 133 0.47 3.46 6.42
CA VAL A 133 1.29 4.62 6.76
C VAL A 133 0.50 5.46 7.75
N LYS A 134 0.96 5.51 9.00
CA LYS A 134 0.45 6.44 10.01
C LYS A 134 1.19 7.76 9.83
N TYR A 135 0.47 8.86 9.67
CA TYR A 135 1.08 10.16 9.42
C TYR A 135 0.28 11.29 10.07
N PHE A 136 0.98 12.39 10.28
CA PHE A 136 0.41 13.67 10.67
C PHE A 136 0.61 14.67 9.53
N ALA A 137 -0.48 15.29 9.08
CA ALA A 137 -0.45 16.31 8.04
C ALA A 137 -1.09 17.62 8.55
N TYR A 138 -0.65 18.75 8.00
CA TYR A 138 -1.23 20.06 8.23
C TYR A 138 -1.62 20.69 6.89
N SER A 139 -2.63 21.54 6.93
CA SER A 139 -3.01 22.36 5.78
C SER A 139 -2.10 23.59 5.68
N ILE A 140 -1.69 23.91 4.46
CA ILE A 140 -0.85 25.08 4.16
C ILE A 140 -1.70 26.36 4.23
N SER A 141 -2.92 26.32 3.69
CA SER A 141 -3.80 27.48 3.58
C SER A 141 -4.80 27.61 4.74
N GLU A 142 -5.03 26.52 5.48
CA GLU A 142 -6.04 26.46 6.52
C GLU A 142 -5.41 26.03 7.85
N ASN A 143 -5.90 26.54 8.97
CA ASN A 143 -5.30 26.28 10.28
C ASN A 143 -5.81 24.98 10.92
N TRP A 144 -5.67 23.84 10.22
CA TRP A 144 -6.04 22.53 10.74
C TRP A 144 -4.98 21.46 10.49
N CYS A 145 -5.03 20.42 11.32
CA CYS A 145 -4.15 19.27 11.28
C CYS A 145 -4.95 17.96 11.26
N LEU A 146 -4.39 16.95 10.59
CA LEU A 146 -4.97 15.62 10.45
C LEU A 146 -3.97 14.56 10.89
N LYS A 147 -4.39 13.74 11.85
CA LYS A 147 -3.72 12.49 12.20
C LYS A 147 -4.53 11.34 11.64
N THR A 148 -3.99 10.64 10.64
CA THR A 148 -4.72 9.55 9.98
C THR A 148 -3.78 8.46 9.48
N THR A 149 -4.33 7.50 8.76
CA THR A 149 -3.61 6.34 8.24
C THR A 149 -4.01 6.08 6.80
N ALA A 150 -3.02 5.89 5.93
CA ALA A 150 -3.22 5.46 4.55
C ALA A 150 -2.81 4.00 4.39
N LYS A 151 -3.72 3.14 3.92
CA LYS A 151 -3.45 1.71 3.70
C LYS A 151 -2.85 1.48 2.32
N PHE A 152 -2.05 0.44 2.18
CA PHE A 152 -1.54 -0.02 0.89
C PHE A 152 -1.54 -1.55 0.81
N GLU A 153 -1.67 -2.05 -0.42
CA GLU A 153 -1.52 -3.46 -0.74
C GLU A 153 -0.66 -3.59 -2.00
N THR A 154 0.22 -4.59 -2.01
CA THR A 154 0.99 -4.99 -3.19
C THR A 154 1.15 -6.50 -3.20
N TYR A 155 1.73 -7.04 -4.26
CA TYR A 155 1.97 -8.46 -4.38
C TYR A 155 3.25 -8.75 -5.16
N PHE A 156 3.74 -9.97 -4.99
CA PHE A 156 4.80 -10.54 -5.81
C PHE A 156 4.57 -12.04 -6.00
N TYR A 157 5.39 -12.69 -6.82
CA TYR A 157 5.31 -14.12 -7.05
C TYR A 157 6.58 -14.84 -6.62
N THR A 158 6.40 -15.96 -5.92
CA THR A 158 7.51 -16.86 -5.55
C THR A 158 7.60 -18.01 -6.54
N ARG A 159 8.79 -18.25 -7.09
CA ARG A 159 9.13 -19.38 -7.96
C ARG A 159 9.31 -20.67 -7.16
N ALA A 160 9.32 -21.81 -7.85
CA ALA A 160 9.67 -23.09 -7.21
C ALA A 160 11.15 -23.18 -6.81
N SER A 161 12.02 -22.35 -7.41
CA SER A 161 13.46 -22.35 -7.16
C SER A 161 13.84 -21.72 -5.82
N VAL A 162 14.98 -22.18 -5.28
CA VAL A 162 15.70 -21.52 -4.19
C VAL A 162 16.84 -20.72 -4.81
N TYR A 163 17.01 -19.46 -4.38
CA TYR A 163 18.07 -18.59 -4.84
C TYR A 163 19.43 -19.10 -4.36
N ARG A 164 20.35 -19.33 -5.29
CA ARG A 164 21.77 -19.59 -4.99
C ARG A 164 22.56 -18.40 -5.47
N LYS A 165 23.12 -17.62 -4.54
CA LYS A 165 24.07 -16.54 -4.89
C LYS A 165 25.26 -17.21 -5.56
N LYS A 166 25.56 -16.85 -6.82
CA LYS A 166 26.79 -17.32 -7.47
C LYS A 166 27.97 -16.87 -6.61
N SER A 167 28.76 -17.81 -6.10
CA SER A 167 30.06 -17.50 -5.50
C SER A 167 30.92 -16.89 -6.61
N GLY A 168 31.30 -15.63 -6.47
CA GLY A 168 32.26 -15.00 -7.37
C GLY A 168 33.56 -15.80 -7.34
N LYS A 169 34.07 -16.16 -8.52
CA LYS A 169 35.48 -16.51 -8.70
C LYS A 169 36.29 -15.22 -8.66
#